data_AF-A0A433IPU5-F1
#
_entry.id   AF-A0A433IPU5-F1
#
_cell.length_a   1.000
_cell.length_b   1.000
_cell.length_c   1.000
_cell.angle_alpha   90.00
_cell.angle_beta   90.00
_cell.angle_gamma   90.00
#
_symmetry.space_group_name_H-M   'P 1'
#
loop_
_entity.id
_entity.type
_entity.pdbx_description
1 polymer ?
#
loop_
_entity_poly.entity_id
_entity_poly.type
_entity_poly.pdbx_seq_one_letter_code
_entity_poly.pdbx_strand_id
1 'polypeptide(L)'
;MTSPRACPRSPPPETPIRQGQPRSSSRCGRSVRRAVRNGQSGAGPPATAPSPRSTRDVDVGWVPRFDVDVLEAALRPVHERPRWEEWGQIAAPTLLITGENGYVPAGELDEMRRRRPDVRHVQVPGAGHDVHLDAPERVAELVRGFAA
;
A
#
# COMPACT_ATOMS: atom_id res chain seq x y z
N MET A 1 -33.95 -45.30 -42.54
CA MET A 1 -34.43 -45.81 -41.24
C MET A 1 -33.23 -46.44 -40.54
N THR A 2 -32.71 -46.03 -39.39
CA THR A 2 -32.96 -44.92 -38.48
C THR A 2 -31.73 -44.89 -37.56
N SER A 3 -31.20 -43.69 -37.28
CA SER A 3 -30.27 -43.44 -36.17
C SER A 3 -31.00 -43.70 -34.83
N PRO A 4 -30.32 -43.84 -33.66
CA PRO A 4 -30.00 -42.63 -32.91
C PRO A 4 -28.69 -42.62 -32.07
N ARG A 5 -28.25 -41.38 -31.81
CA ARG A 5 -27.36 -40.82 -30.75
C ARG A 5 -27.84 -41.24 -29.34
N ALA A 6 -27.17 -41.05 -28.18
CA ALA A 6 -26.08 -40.21 -27.64
C ALA A 6 -25.54 -40.95 -26.37
N CYS A 7 -24.39 -40.66 -25.74
CA CYS A 7 -23.97 -39.46 -25.00
C CYS A 7 -22.49 -39.58 -24.57
N PRO A 8 -21.77 -38.48 -24.29
CA PRO A 8 -20.34 -38.49 -24.01
C PRO A 8 -19.97 -38.69 -22.52
N ARG A 9 -18.90 -39.46 -22.32
CA ARG A 9 -17.86 -39.47 -21.26
C ARG A 9 -18.16 -38.79 -19.91
N SER A 10 -18.11 -39.57 -18.84
CA SER A 10 -17.77 -39.11 -17.48
C SER A 10 -16.33 -39.50 -17.14
N PRO A 11 -15.45 -38.60 -16.66
CA PRO A 11 -14.21 -38.96 -15.97
C PRO A 11 -14.46 -39.36 -14.49
N PRO A 12 -13.54 -40.10 -13.84
CA PRO A 12 -13.73 -40.76 -12.54
C PRO A 12 -13.69 -39.79 -11.34
N PRO A 13 -14.12 -40.23 -10.13
CA PRO A 13 -14.34 -39.35 -8.98
C PRO A 13 -13.05 -38.77 -8.38
N GLU A 14 -13.19 -37.55 -7.86
CA GLU A 14 -12.15 -36.77 -7.17
C GLU A 14 -11.74 -37.41 -5.84
N THR A 15 -10.43 -37.53 -5.62
CA THR A 15 -9.81 -37.80 -4.32
C THR A 15 -9.90 -36.54 -3.44
N PRO A 16 -10.32 -36.60 -2.17
CA PRO A 16 -10.38 -35.40 -1.33
C PRO A 16 -8.98 -34.87 -1.02
N ILE A 17 -8.77 -33.58 -1.29
CA ILE A 17 -7.56 -32.84 -0.94
C ILE A 17 -7.48 -32.73 0.59
N ARG A 18 -6.46 -33.38 1.15
CA ARG A 18 -6.03 -33.19 2.54
C ARG A 18 -5.65 -31.73 2.74
N GLN A 19 -6.42 -31.01 3.56
CA GLN A 19 -6.16 -29.62 3.90
C GLN A 19 -4.73 -29.46 4.46
N GLY A 20 -3.86 -28.87 3.64
CA GLY A 20 -2.51 -28.49 4.00
C GLY A 20 -2.53 -27.25 4.89
N GLN A 21 -1.98 -27.41 6.08
CA GLN A 21 -1.74 -26.42 7.12
C GLN A 21 -1.22 -25.07 6.58
N PRO A 22 -1.71 -23.91 7.06
CA PRO A 22 -1.29 -22.61 6.57
C PRO A 22 0.20 -22.39 6.83
N ARG A 23 0.95 -22.04 5.77
CA ARG A 23 2.35 -21.63 5.88
C ARG A 23 2.41 -20.35 6.73
N SER A 24 3.10 -20.48 7.86
CA SER A 24 3.25 -19.47 8.91
C SER A 24 3.57 -18.07 8.38
N SER A 25 2.69 -17.12 8.69
CA SER A 25 2.79 -15.65 8.56
C SER A 25 3.98 -15.02 9.30
N SER A 26 4.81 -15.82 9.95
CA SER A 26 5.81 -15.34 10.91
C SER A 26 6.99 -14.59 10.29
N ARG A 27 7.22 -14.64 8.98
CA ARG A 27 8.39 -13.99 8.35
C ARG A 27 8.21 -12.48 8.15
N CYS A 28 6.99 -12.01 7.85
CA CYS A 28 6.69 -10.59 7.61
C CYS A 28 6.54 -9.80 8.94
N GLY A 29 5.83 -10.37 9.91
CA GLY A 29 5.75 -9.83 11.28
C GLY A 29 7.11 -9.77 12.00
N ARG A 30 8.09 -10.61 11.63
CA ARG A 30 9.47 -10.53 12.16
C ARG A 30 10.29 -9.39 11.55
N SER A 31 10.12 -9.10 10.25
CA SER A 31 10.84 -8.01 9.57
C SER A 31 10.41 -6.64 10.06
N VAL A 32 9.11 -6.42 10.28
CA VAL A 32 8.59 -5.15 10.81
C VAL A 32 9.06 -4.91 12.25
N ARG A 33 9.04 -5.96 13.10
CA ARG A 33 9.61 -5.89 14.47
C ARG A 33 11.10 -5.52 14.48
N ARG A 34 11.87 -5.96 13.48
CA ARG A 34 13.30 -5.64 13.35
C ARG A 34 13.57 -4.22 12.82
N ALA A 35 12.79 -3.75 11.86
CA ALA A 35 12.92 -2.41 11.30
C ALA A 35 12.65 -1.31 12.34
N VAL A 36 11.60 -1.50 13.15
CA VAL A 36 11.27 -0.58 14.26
C VAL A 36 12.33 -0.63 15.36
N ARG A 37 12.85 -1.83 15.69
CA ARG A 37 13.96 -2.00 16.66
C ARG A 37 15.24 -1.26 16.24
N ASN A 38 15.52 -1.20 14.94
CA ASN A 38 16.76 -0.60 14.42
C ASN A 38 16.60 0.88 14.01
N GLY A 39 15.44 1.51 14.25
CA GLY A 39 15.18 2.90 13.87
C GLY A 39 15.22 3.16 12.37
N GLN A 40 15.05 2.14 11.53
CA GLN A 40 15.08 2.27 10.07
C GLN A 40 13.64 2.23 9.54
N SER A 41 12.99 3.38 9.58
CA SER A 41 11.99 3.72 8.56
C SER A 41 12.77 4.12 7.31
N GLY A 42 12.28 3.78 6.12
CA GLY A 42 13.00 3.98 4.84
C GLY A 42 13.66 5.35 4.70
N ALA A 43 14.78 5.38 3.97
CA ALA A 43 15.69 6.50 3.74
C ALA A 43 15.01 7.88 3.80
N GLY A 44 15.17 8.53 4.96
CA GLY A 44 14.81 9.91 5.26
C GLY A 44 15.85 10.51 6.22
N PRO A 45 15.78 11.82 6.54
CA PRO A 45 16.74 12.49 7.42
C PRO A 45 16.84 11.81 8.80
N PRO A 46 17.94 12.01 9.57
CA PRO A 46 18.22 11.27 10.80
C PRO A 46 17.01 11.29 11.74
N ALA A 47 16.64 10.09 12.20
CA ALA A 47 15.41 9.79 12.90
C ALA A 47 15.10 10.81 14.00
N THR A 48 14.10 11.66 13.75
CA THR A 48 13.33 12.26 14.84
C THR A 48 12.82 11.10 15.71
N ALA A 49 12.88 11.24 17.03
CA ALA A 49 12.35 10.22 17.93
C ALA A 49 10.95 9.82 17.45
N PRO A 50 10.66 8.51 17.29
CA PRO A 50 9.41 8.08 16.72
C PRO A 50 8.25 8.56 17.59
N SER A 51 7.12 8.86 16.97
CA SER A 51 5.98 9.48 17.66
C SER A 51 5.55 8.66 18.89
N PRO A 52 5.46 9.27 20.09
CA PRO A 52 5.06 8.57 21.30
C PRO A 52 3.62 8.05 21.24
N ARG A 53 2.82 8.47 20.24
CA ARG A 53 1.49 7.90 19.98
C ARG A 53 1.55 6.54 19.30
N SER A 54 2.53 6.30 18.43
CA SER A 54 2.65 5.04 17.68
C SER A 54 3.71 4.11 18.26
N THR A 55 4.67 4.64 19.02
CA THR A 55 5.75 3.86 19.64
C THR A 55 5.82 4.07 21.15
N ARG A 56 6.38 3.06 21.82
CA ARG A 56 6.71 3.09 23.24
C ARG A 56 8.21 2.83 23.35
N ASP A 57 8.89 3.66 24.14
CA ASP A 57 10.29 3.45 24.49
C ASP A 57 10.39 2.29 25.48
N VAL A 58 11.33 1.38 25.27
CA VAL A 58 11.67 0.28 26.18
C VAL A 58 13.20 0.17 26.24
N ASP A 59 13.74 -0.51 27.24
CA ASP A 59 15.19 -0.60 27.47
C ASP A 59 16.00 -1.12 26.26
N VAL A 60 15.34 -1.80 25.33
CA VAL A 60 15.91 -2.39 24.11
C VAL A 60 15.55 -1.64 22.82
N GLY A 61 15.07 -0.40 22.93
CA GLY A 61 14.71 0.50 21.83
C GLY A 61 13.21 0.78 21.73
N TRP A 62 12.72 1.11 20.54
CA TRP A 62 11.33 1.47 20.33
C TRP A 62 10.50 0.26 19.90
N VAL A 63 9.29 0.12 20.46
CA VAL A 63 8.32 -0.89 20.03
C VAL A 63 7.00 -0.23 19.60
N PRO A 64 6.29 -0.77 18.59
CA PRO A 64 4.96 -0.28 18.23
C PRO A 64 3.99 -0.40 19.41
N ARG A 65 3.06 0.55 19.53
CA ARG A 65 1.95 0.49 20.50
C ARG A 65 0.78 -0.36 20.03
N PHE A 66 0.81 -0.78 18.77
CA PHE A 66 -0.21 -1.60 18.13
C PHE A 66 0.33 -3.00 17.79
N ASP A 67 -0.58 -3.94 17.58
CA ASP A 67 -0.23 -5.27 17.08
C ASP A 67 0.13 -5.18 15.59
N VAL A 68 1.38 -5.54 15.29
CA VAL A 68 1.93 -5.49 13.93
C VAL A 68 1.27 -6.50 13.00
N ASP A 69 0.91 -7.68 13.50
CA ASP A 69 0.30 -8.72 12.67
C ASP A 69 -1.14 -8.32 12.31
N VAL A 70 -1.83 -7.61 13.22
CA VAL A 70 -3.15 -6.99 12.95
C VAL A 70 -3.02 -5.87 11.90
N LEU A 71 -2.03 -4.98 12.03
CA LEU A 71 -1.79 -3.94 11.03
C LEU A 71 -1.50 -4.53 9.65
N GLU A 72 -0.63 -5.54 9.58
CA GLU A 72 -0.29 -6.22 8.33
C GLU A 72 -1.52 -6.88 7.70
N ALA A 73 -2.33 -7.58 8.49
CA ALA A 73 -3.57 -8.21 8.02
C ALA A 73 -4.56 -7.17 7.47
N ALA A 74 -4.67 -6.00 8.11
CA ALA A 74 -5.55 -4.93 7.66
C ALA A 74 -5.07 -4.25 6.36
N LEU A 75 -3.74 -4.09 6.19
CA LEU A 75 -3.17 -3.41 5.01
C LEU A 75 -3.02 -4.33 3.80
N ARG A 76 -2.87 -5.64 3.98
CA ARG A 76 -2.63 -6.58 2.87
C ARG A 76 -3.67 -6.46 1.75
N PRO A 77 -5.00 -6.48 2.01
CA PRO A 77 -6.01 -6.39 0.94
C PRO A 77 -6.00 -5.04 0.21
N VAL A 78 -5.45 -3.98 0.82
CA VAL A 78 -5.29 -2.68 0.17
C VAL A 78 -4.18 -2.73 -0.88
N HIS A 79 -3.10 -3.47 -0.60
CA HIS A 79 -1.89 -3.56 -1.42
C HIS A 79 -1.85 -4.78 -2.36
N GLU A 80 -2.83 -5.68 -2.27
CA GLU A 80 -2.86 -6.93 -3.08
C GLU A 80 -2.86 -6.69 -4.58
N ARG A 81 -3.45 -5.59 -5.04
CA ARG A 81 -3.49 -5.21 -6.45
C ARG A 81 -3.62 -3.69 -6.61
N PRO A 82 -3.11 -3.13 -7.71
CA PRO A 82 -3.44 -1.75 -8.07
C PRO A 82 -4.92 -1.63 -8.40
N ARG A 83 -5.53 -0.51 -7.99
CA ARG A 83 -6.97 -0.22 -8.15
C ARG A 83 -7.23 0.71 -9.33
N TRP A 84 -6.71 0.32 -10.50
CA TRP A 84 -6.67 1.18 -11.68
C TRP A 84 -8.05 1.45 -12.29
N GLU A 85 -8.97 0.50 -12.15
CA GLU A 85 -10.36 0.67 -12.58
C GLU A 85 -11.05 1.71 -11.69
N GLU A 86 -10.93 1.55 -10.37
CA GLU A 86 -11.50 2.45 -9.38
C GLU A 86 -10.88 3.85 -9.47
N TRP A 87 -9.57 3.94 -9.71
CA TRP A 87 -8.89 5.22 -9.98
C TRP A 87 -9.53 5.94 -11.16
N GLY A 88 -9.72 5.25 -12.29
CA GLY A 88 -10.29 5.85 -13.51
C GLY A 88 -11.75 6.30 -13.36
N GLN A 89 -12.49 5.77 -12.38
CA GLN A 89 -13.89 6.12 -12.12
C GLN A 89 -14.08 7.38 -11.29
N ILE A 90 -13.01 7.96 -10.72
CA ILE A 90 -13.13 9.18 -9.93
C ILE A 90 -13.55 10.34 -10.84
N ALA A 91 -14.79 10.82 -10.65
CA ALA A 91 -15.34 11.95 -11.40
C ALA A 91 -14.96 13.32 -10.81
N ALA A 92 -14.60 13.37 -9.52
CA ALA A 92 -14.23 14.62 -8.87
C ALA A 92 -12.88 15.16 -9.43
N PRO A 93 -12.75 16.50 -9.58
CA PRO A 93 -11.45 17.12 -9.79
C PRO A 93 -10.45 16.60 -8.75
N THR A 94 -9.22 16.28 -9.19
CA THR A 94 -8.23 15.65 -8.31
C THR A 94 -6.89 16.37 -8.40
N LEU A 95 -6.38 16.76 -7.23
CA LEU A 95 -5.00 17.21 -7.02
C LEU A 95 -4.18 16.04 -6.48
N LEU A 96 -3.14 15.64 -7.19
CA LEU A 96 -2.15 14.65 -6.76
C LEU A 96 -0.88 15.37 -6.30
N ILE A 97 -0.50 15.19 -5.04
CA ILE A 97 0.73 15.76 -4.47
C ILE A 97 1.69 14.62 -4.14
N THR A 98 2.91 14.67 -4.67
CA THR A 98 3.95 13.68 -4.38
C THR A 98 5.24 14.35 -3.92
N GLY A 99 6.07 13.64 -3.14
CA GLY A 99 7.42 14.08 -2.82
C GLY A 99 8.40 13.71 -3.92
N GLU A 100 9.46 14.48 -4.09
CA GLU A 100 10.60 14.13 -4.96
C GLU A 100 11.28 12.84 -4.48
N ASN A 101 11.47 12.71 -3.16
CA ASN A 101 12.07 11.56 -2.49
C ASN A 101 10.99 10.59 -1.94
N GLY A 102 9.78 10.65 -2.49
CA GLY A 102 8.63 9.85 -2.04
C GLY A 102 8.69 8.39 -2.48
N TYR A 103 7.88 7.56 -1.83
CA TYR A 103 7.73 6.14 -2.15
C TYR A 103 6.53 5.91 -3.08
N VAL A 104 6.66 6.33 -4.34
CA VAL A 104 5.74 5.92 -5.42
C VAL A 104 6.53 5.05 -6.38
N PRO A 105 6.12 3.79 -6.65
CA PRO A 105 6.82 2.93 -7.58
C PRO A 105 6.98 3.56 -8.96
N ALA A 106 8.12 3.30 -9.59
CA ALA A 106 8.41 3.80 -10.93
C ALA A 106 7.31 3.36 -11.92
N GLY A 107 6.82 4.30 -12.73
CA GLY A 107 5.76 4.07 -13.72
C GLY A 107 4.34 4.13 -13.18
N GLU A 108 4.09 4.04 -11.86
CA GLU A 108 2.74 4.18 -11.32
C GLU A 108 2.21 5.61 -11.47
N LEU A 109 3.06 6.61 -11.26
CA LEU A 109 2.68 8.00 -11.48
C LEU A 109 2.32 8.28 -12.95
N ASP A 110 3.04 7.67 -13.89
CA ASP A 110 2.75 7.79 -15.32
C ASP A 110 1.44 7.08 -15.67
N GLU A 111 1.16 5.92 -15.06
CA GLU A 111 -0.12 5.22 -15.20
C GLU A 111 -1.29 6.06 -14.65
N MET A 112 -1.12 6.67 -13.48
CA MET A 112 -2.12 7.56 -12.88
C MET A 112 -2.49 8.70 -13.82
N ARG A 113 -1.47 9.36 -14.40
CA ARG A 113 -1.63 10.49 -15.32
C ARG A 113 -2.18 10.06 -16.68
N ARG A 114 -1.76 8.90 -17.21
CA ARG A 114 -2.30 8.35 -18.46
C ARG A 114 -3.77 8.00 -18.36
N ARG A 115 -4.21 7.42 -17.23
CA ARG A 115 -5.62 7.06 -17.00
C ARG A 115 -6.50 8.26 -16.70
N ARG A 116 -5.92 9.31 -16.12
CA ARG A 116 -6.62 10.54 -15.76
C ARG A 116 -5.79 11.76 -16.17
N PRO A 117 -5.86 12.15 -17.45
CA PRO A 117 -5.10 13.28 -17.96
C PRO A 117 -5.48 14.62 -17.28
N ASP A 118 -6.70 14.71 -16.74
CA ASP A 118 -7.19 15.91 -16.05
C ASP A 118 -6.71 16.03 -14.59
N VAL A 119 -5.96 15.05 -14.08
CA VAL A 119 -5.38 15.13 -12.72
C VAL A 119 -4.29 16.19 -12.71
N ARG A 120 -4.43 17.16 -11.80
CA ARG A 120 -3.38 18.13 -11.52
C ARG A 120 -2.33 17.47 -10.63
N HIS A 121 -1.16 17.19 -11.18
CA HIS A 121 -0.05 16.62 -10.42
C HIS A 121 0.98 17.70 -10.05
N VAL A 122 1.40 17.72 -8.79
CA VAL A 122 2.50 18.54 -8.29
C VAL A 122 3.46 17.66 -7.52
N GLN A 123 4.74 17.69 -7.91
CA GLN A 123 5.83 17.10 -7.15
C GLN A 123 6.50 18.18 -6.30
N VAL A 124 6.68 17.92 -5.01
CA VAL A 124 7.31 18.84 -4.04
C VAL A 124 8.79 18.49 -3.91
N PRO A 125 9.71 19.39 -4.31
CA PRO A 125 11.14 19.16 -4.21
C PRO A 125 11.61 18.91 -2.77
N GLY A 126 12.57 18.00 -2.60
CA GLY A 126 13.15 17.65 -1.30
C GLY A 126 12.26 16.83 -0.37
N ALA A 127 10.93 16.82 -0.55
CA ALA A 127 10.00 16.09 0.32
C ALA A 127 10.05 14.57 0.09
N GLY A 128 9.88 13.79 1.16
CA GLY A 128 9.80 12.34 1.19
C GLY A 128 8.39 11.81 0.99
N HIS A 129 8.10 10.64 1.59
CA HIS A 129 6.78 9.99 1.48
C HIS A 129 5.67 10.83 2.12
N ASP A 130 5.93 11.36 3.32
CA ASP A 130 4.98 12.15 4.09
C ASP A 130 5.12 13.64 3.77
N VAL A 131 4.80 14.03 2.53
CA VAL A 131 4.94 15.42 2.02
C VAL A 131 4.28 16.46 2.93
N HIS A 132 3.17 16.09 3.57
CA HIS A 132 2.42 16.94 4.48
C HIS A 132 3.11 17.18 5.83
N LEU A 133 4.05 16.31 6.22
CA LEU A 133 4.91 16.51 7.39
C LEU A 133 6.20 17.25 7.01
N ASP A 134 6.74 16.97 5.81
CA ASP A 134 7.99 17.58 5.35
C ASP A 134 7.82 19.03 4.86
N ALA A 135 6.67 19.36 4.24
CA ALA A 135 6.39 20.67 3.67
C ALA A 135 4.94 21.12 3.94
N PRO A 136 4.52 21.27 5.21
CA PRO A 136 3.12 21.52 5.58
C PRO A 136 2.56 22.81 4.98
N GLU A 137 3.32 23.90 4.96
CA GLU A 137 2.88 25.18 4.39
C GLU A 137 2.63 25.06 2.88
N ARG A 138 3.52 24.34 2.17
CA ARG A 138 3.41 24.12 0.73
C ARG A 138 2.19 23.27 0.40
N VAL A 139 1.95 22.20 1.15
CA VAL A 139 0.75 21.37 0.98
C VAL A 139 -0.51 22.20 1.24
N ALA A 140 -0.54 23.00 2.30
CA ALA A 140 -1.69 23.84 2.63
C ALA A 140 -1.99 24.90 1.54
N GLU A 141 -0.96 25.51 0.95
CA GLU A 141 -1.09 26.40 -0.21
C GLU A 141 -1.70 25.68 -1.41
N LEU A 142 -1.15 24.52 -1.78
CA LEU A 142 -1.62 23.73 -2.92
C LEU A 142 -3.09 23.30 -2.76
N VAL A 143 -3.48 22.86 -1.57
CA VAL A 143 -4.85 22.45 -1.27
C VAL A 143 -5.80 23.65 -1.34
N ARG A 144 -5.45 24.78 -0.70
CA ARG A 144 -6.29 26.01 -0.77
C ARG A 144 -6.46 26.51 -2.19
N GLY A 145 -5.38 26.54 -2.98
CA GLY A 145 -5.43 26.98 -4.37
C GLY A 145 -6.14 26.01 -5.32
N PHE A 146 -6.42 24.78 -4.89
CA PHE A 146 -7.20 23.82 -5.65
C PHE A 146 -8.69 23.83 -5.28
N ALA A 147 -9.01 24.17 -4.03
CA ALA A 147 -10.37 24.24 -3.52
C ALA A 147 -11.07 25.60 -3.73
N ALA A 148 -10.32 26.62 -4.16
CA ALA A 148 -10.83 27.94 -4.51
C ALA A 148 -11.45 27.95 -5.91
#